data_AF-A0A023D119-F1
#
_entry.id   AF-A0A023D119-F1
#
_cell.length_a   1.000
_cell.length_b   1.000
_cell.length_c   1.000
_cell.angle_alpha   90.00
_cell.angle_beta   90.00
_cell.angle_gamma   90.00
#
_symmetry.space_group_name_H-M   'P 1'
#
loop_
_entity.id
_entity.type
_entity.pdbx_description
1 polymer ?
#
loop_
_entity_poly.entity_id
_entity_poly.type
_entity_poly.pdbx_seq_one_letter_code
_entity_poly.pdbx_strand_id
1 'polypeptide(L)'
;MPRLLPAAGLAVLAAILPVSARAQIPDQAPNQAQEQPPQLSEQMRADLAQGMAYRLPDDFFPRARATLQALQASGIQPPDSTGMSLNQTITAMDSIPGLQNILAMHGFTTETFVMGITAFGMTLAATNGQKLPAGFPAPNPANIALFKSHPQDVTALMQAMGTPPGNGEQTAQ
;
A
#
# COMPACT_ATOMS: atom_id res chain seq x y z
N MET A 1 68.91 -9.83 8.84
CA MET A 1 69.62 -8.60 8.41
C MET A 1 68.94 -7.39 9.04
N PRO A 2 69.56 -6.71 10.02
CA PRO A 2 69.09 -5.43 10.55
C PRO A 2 69.94 -4.26 10.02
N ARG A 3 69.32 -3.16 9.56
CA ARG A 3 69.95 -1.84 9.35
C ARG A 3 68.87 -0.77 9.59
N LEU A 4 68.92 -0.06 10.72
CA LEU A 4 69.59 1.24 10.97
C LEU A 4 68.75 2.46 10.49
N LEU A 5 68.20 3.20 11.46
CA LEU A 5 67.80 4.61 11.33
C LEU A 5 69.04 5.51 11.25
N PRO A 6 68.96 6.65 10.53
CA PRO A 6 69.09 7.98 11.17
C PRO A 6 68.21 9.06 10.47
N ALA A 7 67.51 9.94 11.20
CA ALA A 7 67.94 11.25 11.77
C ALA A 7 67.53 12.48 10.91
N ALA A 8 66.81 13.38 11.57
CA ALA A 8 66.88 14.85 11.57
C ALA A 8 67.06 15.68 10.26
N GLY A 9 66.18 16.67 10.10
CA GLY A 9 66.44 17.90 9.30
C GLY A 9 65.13 18.62 8.93
N LEU A 10 64.71 19.64 9.69
CA LEU A 10 64.92 21.09 9.44
C LEU A 10 63.98 21.74 8.40
N ALA A 11 63.03 22.50 8.95
CA ALA A 11 62.28 23.67 8.48
C ALA A 11 62.42 24.17 7.04
N VAL A 12 61.27 24.42 6.39
CA VAL A 12 60.97 25.66 5.66
C VAL A 12 59.50 26.03 5.88
N LEU A 13 59.26 27.16 6.56
CA LEU A 13 57.98 27.86 6.60
C LEU A 13 57.84 28.64 5.28
N ALA A 14 57.03 28.16 4.34
CA ALA A 14 56.64 28.92 3.16
C ALA A 14 55.20 29.41 3.34
N ALA A 15 55.06 30.72 3.53
CA ALA A 15 53.79 31.42 3.57
C ALA A 15 53.08 31.31 2.21
N ILE A 16 51.89 30.73 2.21
CA ILE A 16 50.99 30.70 1.05
C ILE A 16 49.73 31.47 1.43
N LEU A 17 49.49 32.56 0.70
CA LEU A 17 48.32 33.43 0.80
C LEU A 17 47.02 32.61 0.61
N PRO A 18 46.00 32.72 1.49
CA PRO A 18 44.68 32.20 1.16
C PRO A 18 43.88 33.27 0.43
N VAL A 19 43.92 33.27 -0.90
CA VAL A 19 42.80 33.78 -1.69
C VAL A 19 41.97 32.59 -2.15
N SER A 20 40.89 32.33 -1.44
CA SER A 20 39.81 31.45 -1.86
C SER A 20 38.55 31.93 -1.16
N ALA A 21 37.88 32.88 -1.81
CA ALA A 21 36.47 33.12 -1.59
C ALA A 21 35.72 31.83 -1.94
N ARG A 22 35.53 30.95 -0.96
CA ARG A 22 34.52 29.89 -1.06
C ARG A 22 33.22 30.48 -0.57
N ALA A 23 32.33 30.68 -1.54
CA ALA A 23 30.93 30.94 -1.34
C ALA A 23 30.38 30.08 -0.18
N GLN A 24 29.59 30.75 0.67
CA GLN A 24 28.79 30.12 1.71
C GLN A 24 28.01 28.96 1.08
N ILE A 25 28.30 27.75 1.54
CA ILE A 25 27.46 26.57 1.32
C ILE A 25 26.28 26.78 2.27
N PRO A 26 25.04 26.99 1.78
CA PRO A 26 23.90 26.90 2.65
C PRO A 26 23.83 25.45 3.15
N ASP A 27 23.70 25.32 4.46
CA ASP A 27 23.39 24.11 5.18
C ASP A 27 22.13 23.46 4.57
N GLN A 28 22.32 22.58 3.59
CA GLN A 28 21.25 21.71 3.11
C GLN A 28 21.11 20.58 4.12
N ALA A 29 20.40 20.89 5.22
CA ALA A 29 19.77 19.87 6.04
C ALA A 29 18.98 18.93 5.11
N PRO A 30 19.07 17.60 5.29
CA PRO A 30 18.24 16.69 4.54
C PRO A 30 16.79 17.02 4.85
N ASN A 31 16.10 17.53 3.84
CA ASN A 31 14.67 17.72 3.82
C ASN A 31 14.07 16.31 3.95
N GLN A 32 13.88 15.84 5.18
CA GLN A 32 12.97 14.76 5.47
C GLN A 32 11.61 15.31 5.06
N ALA A 33 11.25 15.09 3.80
CA ALA A 33 9.86 15.07 3.40
C ALA A 33 9.23 13.99 4.29
N GLN A 34 8.71 14.43 5.44
CA GLN A 34 7.67 13.71 6.13
C GLN A 34 6.60 13.53 5.07
N GLU A 35 6.50 12.31 4.55
CA GLU A 35 5.38 11.85 3.74
C GLU A 35 4.14 12.06 4.61
N GLN A 36 3.59 13.28 4.59
CA GLN A 36 2.31 13.57 5.18
C GLN A 36 1.35 12.60 4.48
N PRO A 37 0.66 11.72 5.22
CA PRO A 37 -0.31 10.84 4.61
C PRO A 37 -1.26 11.75 3.81
N PRO A 38 -1.58 11.40 2.56
CA PRO A 38 -2.39 12.23 1.69
C PRO A 38 -3.64 12.65 2.47
N GLN A 39 -3.86 13.96 2.61
CA GLN A 39 -5.04 14.47 3.30
C GLN A 39 -6.26 13.91 2.58
N LEU A 40 -6.93 12.97 3.25
CA LEU A 40 -8.11 12.33 2.73
C LEU A 40 -9.19 13.39 2.56
N SER A 41 -9.76 13.52 1.36
CA SER A 41 -10.92 14.39 1.16
C SER A 41 -12.10 13.90 2.01
N GLU A 42 -13.00 14.80 2.39
CA GLU A 42 -14.19 14.45 3.19
C GLU A 42 -15.04 13.38 2.49
N GLN A 43 -15.16 13.44 1.16
CA GLN A 43 -15.85 12.44 0.36
C GLN A 43 -15.18 11.08 0.45
N MET A 44 -13.85 11.01 0.29
CA MET A 44 -13.11 9.75 0.42
C MET A 44 -13.21 9.18 1.85
N ARG A 45 -13.34 10.04 2.86
CA ARG A 45 -13.58 9.62 4.25
C ARG A 45 -14.96 9.00 4.42
N ALA A 46 -15.99 9.61 3.86
CA ALA A 46 -17.36 9.07 3.88
C ALA A 46 -17.44 7.74 3.14
N ASP A 47 -16.84 7.66 1.95
CA ASP A 47 -16.77 6.45 1.14
C ASP A 47 -16.10 5.28 1.87
N LEU A 48 -14.96 5.53 2.50
CA LEU A 48 -14.24 4.50 3.26
C LEU A 48 -14.99 4.11 4.55
N ALA A 49 -15.69 5.04 5.20
CA ALA A 49 -16.56 4.73 6.33
C ALA A 49 -17.73 3.82 5.91
N GLN A 50 -18.31 4.07 4.73
CA GLN A 50 -19.33 3.21 4.13
C GLN A 50 -18.77 1.81 3.82
N GLY A 51 -17.57 1.74 3.22
CA GLY A 51 -16.88 0.47 2.97
C GLY A 51 -16.62 -0.34 4.25
N MET A 52 -16.29 0.32 5.37
CA MET A 52 -16.10 -0.37 6.65
C MET A 52 -17.37 -0.85 7.33
N ALA A 53 -18.49 -0.15 7.11
CA ALA A 53 -19.79 -0.59 7.58
C ALA A 53 -20.39 -1.69 6.70
N TYR A 54 -19.92 -1.84 5.45
CA TYR A 54 -20.44 -2.82 4.51
C TYR A 54 -20.29 -4.25 5.04
N ARG A 55 -21.39 -4.99 5.07
CA ARG A 55 -21.43 -6.39 5.47
C ARG A 55 -21.12 -7.28 4.27
N LEU A 56 -20.08 -8.09 4.40
CA LEU A 56 -19.76 -9.10 3.40
C LEU A 56 -20.83 -10.20 3.41
N PRO A 57 -21.34 -10.61 2.23
CA PRO A 57 -22.14 -11.83 2.11
C PRO A 57 -21.38 -13.06 2.61
N ASP A 58 -22.08 -14.06 3.15
CA ASP A 58 -21.45 -15.28 3.67
C ASP A 58 -20.71 -16.09 2.57
N ASP A 59 -21.17 -15.99 1.33
CA ASP A 59 -20.58 -16.60 0.14
C ASP A 59 -19.60 -15.66 -0.60
N PHE A 60 -19.17 -14.56 0.03
CA PHE A 60 -18.32 -13.56 -0.60
C PHE A 60 -16.99 -14.14 -1.10
N PHE A 61 -16.26 -14.87 -0.25
CA PHE A 61 -14.92 -15.35 -0.60
C PHE A 61 -14.87 -16.24 -1.86
N PRO A 62 -15.70 -17.31 -1.98
CA PRO A 62 -15.65 -18.14 -3.18
C PRO A 62 -16.05 -17.36 -4.44
N ARG A 63 -17.03 -16.45 -4.35
CA ARG A 63 -17.43 -15.61 -5.48
C ARG A 63 -16.31 -14.65 -5.88
N ALA A 64 -15.75 -13.90 -4.93
CA ALA A 64 -14.68 -12.94 -5.16
C ALA A 64 -13.44 -13.60 -5.77
N ARG A 65 -13.05 -14.79 -5.28
CA ARG A 65 -11.94 -15.56 -5.86
C ARG A 65 -12.20 -15.98 -7.30
N ALA A 66 -13.39 -16.53 -7.58
CA ALA A 66 -13.76 -16.93 -8.93
C ALA A 66 -13.79 -15.73 -9.89
N THR A 67 -14.29 -14.58 -9.42
CA THR A 67 -14.26 -13.32 -10.18
C THR A 67 -12.84 -12.90 -10.51
N LEU A 68 -11.92 -12.85 -9.53
CA LEU A 68 -10.53 -12.45 -9.77
C LEU A 68 -9.83 -13.38 -10.76
N GLN A 69 -10.08 -14.69 -10.69
CA GLN A 69 -9.54 -15.65 -11.65
C GLN A 69 -10.09 -15.41 -13.07
N ALA A 70 -11.39 -15.13 -13.21
CA ALA A 70 -12.01 -14.85 -14.50
C ALA A 70 -11.50 -13.52 -15.11
N LEU A 71 -11.26 -12.50 -14.28
CA LEU A 71 -10.65 -11.25 -14.71
C LEU A 71 -9.22 -11.48 -15.22
N GLN A 72 -8.39 -12.21 -14.46
CA GLN A 72 -7.04 -12.57 -14.87
C GLN A 72 -7.02 -13.38 -16.18
N ALA A 73 -7.91 -14.38 -16.31
CA ALA A 73 -8.03 -15.19 -17.52
C ALA A 73 -8.48 -14.38 -18.75
N SER A 74 -9.22 -13.29 -18.52
CA SER A 74 -9.65 -12.36 -19.56
C SER A 74 -8.64 -11.24 -19.85
N GLY A 75 -7.49 -11.24 -19.17
CA GLY A 75 -6.48 -10.17 -19.28
C GLY A 75 -6.94 -8.83 -18.73
N ILE A 76 -8.03 -8.81 -17.95
CA ILE A 76 -8.55 -7.59 -17.33
C ILE A 76 -7.82 -7.38 -16.01
N GLN A 77 -7.10 -6.27 -15.92
CA GLN A 77 -6.46 -5.82 -14.69
C GLN A 77 -7.31 -4.72 -14.04
N PRO A 78 -7.57 -4.80 -12.72
CA PRO A 78 -8.21 -3.70 -12.02
C PRO A 78 -7.32 -2.44 -12.07
N PRO A 79 -7.92 -1.24 -12.10
CA PRO A 79 -7.17 0.00 -12.14
C PRO A 79 -6.39 0.20 -10.83
N ASP A 80 -5.22 0.83 -10.90
CA ASP A 80 -4.56 1.34 -9.70
C ASP A 80 -5.49 2.38 -9.05
N SER A 81 -5.98 2.04 -7.86
CA SER A 81 -6.97 2.84 -7.14
C SER A 81 -6.34 3.67 -6.03
N THR A 82 -5.01 3.80 -6.03
CA THR A 82 -4.29 4.54 -4.98
C THR A 82 -4.68 6.01 -5.02
N GLY A 83 -5.27 6.50 -3.94
CA GLY A 83 -5.72 7.90 -3.83
C GLY A 83 -7.03 8.23 -4.57
N MET A 84 -7.70 7.25 -5.17
CA MET A 84 -9.05 7.43 -5.72
C MET A 84 -10.12 7.32 -4.63
N SER A 85 -11.17 8.13 -4.75
CA SER A 85 -12.39 7.89 -3.97
C SER A 85 -13.12 6.64 -4.46
N LEU A 86 -14.00 6.07 -3.63
CA LEU A 86 -14.68 4.82 -3.97
C LEU A 86 -15.59 4.99 -5.20
N ASN A 87 -16.21 6.17 -5.35
CA ASN A 87 -17.00 6.51 -6.53
C ASN A 87 -16.13 6.65 -7.80
N GLN A 88 -14.93 7.23 -7.68
CA GLN A 88 -13.96 7.30 -8.78
C GLN A 88 -13.50 5.91 -9.20
N THR A 89 -13.21 5.04 -8.24
CA THR A 89 -12.86 3.63 -8.51
C THR A 89 -13.98 2.90 -9.23
N ILE A 90 -15.23 3.04 -8.77
CA ILE A 90 -16.40 2.43 -9.44
C ILE A 90 -16.49 2.93 -10.89
N THR A 91 -16.40 4.24 -11.11
CA THR A 91 -16.49 4.83 -12.46
C THR A 91 -15.36 4.35 -13.38
N ALA A 92 -14.14 4.25 -12.85
CA ALA A 92 -12.99 3.73 -13.58
C ALA A 92 -13.18 2.26 -13.95
N MET A 93 -13.71 1.46 -13.03
CA MET A 93 -14.03 0.05 -13.28
C MET A 93 -15.15 -0.12 -14.31
N ASP A 94 -16.24 0.65 -14.22
CA ASP A 94 -17.35 0.58 -15.18
C ASP A 94 -16.93 0.93 -16.62
N SER A 95 -15.83 1.66 -16.78
CA SER A 95 -15.25 2.00 -18.09
C SER A 95 -14.45 0.85 -18.72
N ILE A 96 -14.23 -0.26 -18.00
CA ILE A 96 -13.44 -1.39 -18.50
C ILE A 96 -14.32 -2.33 -19.36
N PRO A 97 -14.01 -2.50 -20.65
CA PRO A 97 -14.80 -3.36 -21.52
C PRO A 97 -14.77 -4.82 -21.04
N GLY A 98 -15.94 -5.43 -20.95
CA GLY A 98 -16.11 -6.83 -20.54
C GLY A 98 -16.12 -7.06 -19.02
N LEU A 99 -15.73 -6.08 -18.20
CA LEU A 99 -15.70 -6.22 -16.75
C LEU A 99 -17.08 -6.53 -16.17
N GLN A 100 -18.07 -5.71 -16.49
CA GLN A 100 -19.42 -5.83 -15.91
C GLN A 100 -20.03 -7.21 -16.17
N ASN A 101 -19.78 -7.79 -17.35
CA ASN A 101 -20.26 -9.13 -17.68
C ASN A 101 -19.61 -10.20 -16.78
N ILE A 102 -18.30 -10.09 -16.53
CA ILE A 102 -17.60 -11.02 -15.63
C ILE A 102 -18.10 -10.86 -14.19
N LEU A 103 -18.24 -9.63 -13.69
CA LEU A 103 -18.80 -9.38 -12.36
C LEU A 103 -20.20 -10.00 -12.24
N ALA A 104 -21.07 -9.78 -13.23
CA ALA A 104 -22.43 -10.29 -13.24
C ALA A 104 -22.50 -11.83 -13.24
N MET A 105 -21.62 -12.51 -13.98
CA MET A 105 -21.52 -13.99 -13.97
C MET A 105 -21.23 -14.56 -12.58
N HIS A 106 -20.60 -13.77 -11.70
CA HIS A 106 -20.31 -14.14 -10.33
C HIS A 106 -21.22 -13.46 -9.29
N GLY A 107 -22.32 -12.84 -9.74
CA GLY A 107 -23.31 -12.22 -8.87
C GLY A 107 -22.84 -10.92 -8.21
N PHE A 108 -21.91 -10.21 -8.85
CA PHE A 108 -21.48 -8.87 -8.45
C PHE A 108 -21.95 -7.81 -9.44
N THR A 109 -22.20 -6.62 -8.91
CA THR A 109 -22.15 -5.35 -9.64
C THR A 109 -20.78 -4.71 -9.42
N THR A 110 -20.39 -3.72 -10.22
CA THR A 110 -19.17 -2.93 -10.01
C THR A 110 -19.12 -2.37 -8.59
N GLU A 111 -20.22 -1.77 -8.13
CA GLU A 111 -20.34 -1.21 -6.79
C GLU A 111 -20.16 -2.26 -5.68
N THR A 112 -20.87 -3.39 -5.75
CA THR A 112 -20.80 -4.43 -4.70
C THR A 112 -19.47 -5.15 -4.67
N PHE A 113 -18.81 -5.31 -5.82
CA PHE A 113 -17.46 -5.84 -5.90
C PHE A 113 -16.47 -4.89 -5.23
N VAL A 114 -16.48 -3.60 -5.58
CA VAL A 114 -15.59 -2.59 -4.98
C VAL A 114 -15.82 -2.48 -3.47
N MET A 115 -17.08 -2.31 -3.03
CA MET A 115 -17.41 -2.27 -1.60
C MET A 115 -16.96 -3.53 -0.86
N GLY A 116 -17.13 -4.71 -1.47
CA GLY A 116 -16.70 -5.98 -0.90
C GLY A 116 -15.18 -6.09 -0.75
N ILE A 117 -14.41 -5.74 -1.78
CA ILE A 117 -12.93 -5.76 -1.72
C ILE A 117 -12.41 -4.71 -0.73
N THR A 118 -13.02 -3.51 -0.67
CA THR A 118 -12.66 -2.48 0.33
C THR A 118 -12.97 -2.96 1.75
N ALA A 119 -14.17 -3.50 2.00
CA ALA A 119 -14.55 -4.04 3.30
C ALA A 119 -13.63 -5.18 3.72
N PHE A 120 -13.26 -6.05 2.78
CA PHE A 120 -12.29 -7.12 2.99
C PHE A 120 -10.92 -6.57 3.42
N GLY A 121 -10.33 -5.66 2.63
CA GLY A 121 -9.00 -5.09 2.91
C GLY A 121 -8.94 -4.35 4.24
N MET A 122 -9.97 -3.56 4.56
CA MET A 122 -10.04 -2.83 5.84
C MET A 122 -10.26 -3.75 7.03
N THR A 123 -11.10 -4.78 6.89
CA THR A 123 -11.27 -5.80 7.93
C THR A 123 -9.94 -6.52 8.17
N LEU A 124 -9.25 -6.93 7.11
CA LEU A 124 -7.95 -7.59 7.17
C LEU A 124 -6.91 -6.73 7.92
N ALA A 125 -6.77 -5.46 7.53
CA ALA A 125 -5.87 -4.50 8.17
C ALA A 125 -6.14 -4.40 9.68
N ALA A 126 -7.40 -4.24 10.05
CA ALA A 126 -7.81 -4.14 11.45
C ALA A 126 -7.54 -5.43 12.24
N THR A 127 -7.84 -6.61 11.68
CA THR A 127 -7.54 -7.89 12.35
C THR A 127 -6.05 -8.18 12.49
N ASN A 128 -5.22 -7.65 11.58
CA ASN A 128 -3.76 -7.75 11.67
C ASN A 128 -3.12 -6.68 12.56
N GLY A 129 -3.92 -5.89 13.28
CA GLY A 129 -3.43 -4.88 14.22
C GLY A 129 -2.90 -3.61 13.56
N GLN A 130 -3.15 -3.39 12.25
CA GLN A 130 -2.86 -2.11 11.63
C GLN A 130 -3.79 -1.04 12.23
N LYS A 131 -3.21 0.12 12.55
CA LYS A 131 -3.98 1.27 13.00
C LYS A 131 -4.76 1.83 11.81
N LEU A 132 -6.09 1.70 11.88
CA LEU A 132 -6.98 2.43 10.99
C LEU A 132 -6.78 3.94 11.20
N PRO A 133 -6.94 4.78 10.15
CA PRO A 133 -6.75 6.21 10.30
C PRO A 133 -7.69 6.79 11.37
N ALA A 134 -7.24 7.85 12.04
CA ALA A 134 -8.01 8.43 13.15
C ALA A 134 -9.40 8.89 12.70
N GLY A 135 -10.43 8.60 13.50
CA GLY A 135 -11.81 8.97 13.22
C GLY A 135 -12.55 8.06 12.23
N PHE A 136 -11.95 6.94 11.84
CA PHE A 136 -12.63 5.88 11.11
C PHE A 136 -13.38 4.92 12.04
N PRO A 137 -14.55 4.40 11.63
CA PRO A 137 -15.29 3.42 12.42
C PRO A 137 -14.52 2.10 12.54
N ALA A 138 -14.88 1.23 13.49
CA ALA A 138 -14.39 -0.14 13.47
C ALA A 138 -14.98 -0.90 12.26
N PRO A 139 -14.29 -1.93 11.72
CA PRO A 139 -14.87 -2.80 10.71
C PRO A 139 -16.15 -3.48 11.21
N ASN A 140 -17.04 -3.81 10.29
CA ASN A 140 -18.27 -4.51 10.62
C ASN A 140 -17.97 -5.83 11.39
N PRO A 141 -18.55 -6.04 12.59
CA PRO A 141 -18.25 -7.21 13.41
C PRO A 141 -18.64 -8.53 12.75
N ALA A 142 -19.63 -8.53 11.85
CA ALA A 142 -19.98 -9.71 11.06
C ALA A 142 -18.85 -10.12 10.12
N ASN A 143 -18.12 -9.15 9.53
CA ASN A 143 -16.96 -9.44 8.69
C ASN A 143 -15.83 -10.04 9.52
N ILE A 144 -15.59 -9.53 10.74
CA ILE A 144 -14.60 -10.08 11.66
C ILE A 144 -14.95 -11.54 12.03
N ALA A 145 -16.23 -11.83 12.30
CA ALA A 145 -16.69 -13.19 12.59
C ALA A 145 -16.54 -14.11 11.36
N LEU A 146 -16.84 -13.60 10.16
CA LEU A 146 -16.68 -14.32 8.91
C LEU A 146 -15.20 -14.67 8.65
N PHE A 147 -14.28 -13.73 8.87
CA PHE A 147 -12.83 -13.96 8.74
C PHE A 147 -12.33 -15.04 9.70
N LYS A 148 -12.77 -15.01 10.96
CA LYS A 148 -12.41 -16.02 11.97
C LYS A 148 -12.93 -17.41 11.63
N SER A 149 -14.08 -17.48 10.96
CA SER A 149 -14.72 -18.74 10.56
C SER A 149 -14.10 -19.32 9.27
N HIS A 150 -13.48 -18.47 8.44
CA HIS A 150 -12.95 -18.83 7.12
C HIS A 150 -11.49 -18.38 6.90
N PRO A 151 -10.54 -18.74 7.77
CA PRO A 151 -9.16 -18.25 7.68
C PRO A 151 -8.47 -18.66 6.37
N GLN A 152 -8.76 -19.87 5.86
CA GLN A 152 -8.18 -20.38 4.61
C GLN A 152 -8.68 -19.57 3.40
N ASP A 153 -9.95 -19.18 3.39
CA ASP A 153 -10.53 -18.40 2.29
C ASP A 153 -9.99 -16.96 2.27
N VAL A 154 -9.73 -16.38 3.45
CA VAL A 154 -9.06 -15.08 3.56
C VAL A 154 -7.67 -15.13 2.93
N THR A 155 -6.85 -16.14 3.27
CA THR A 155 -5.52 -16.31 2.67
C THR A 155 -5.59 -16.54 1.17
N ALA A 156 -6.51 -17.38 0.70
CA ALA A 156 -6.66 -17.67 -0.72
C ALA A 156 -7.11 -16.43 -1.52
N LEU A 157 -7.97 -15.59 -0.94
CA LEU A 157 -8.38 -14.34 -1.57
C LEU A 157 -7.23 -13.31 -1.62
N MET A 158 -6.41 -13.20 -0.57
CA MET A 158 -5.20 -12.37 -0.60
C MET A 158 -4.25 -12.78 -1.73
N GLN A 159 -4.02 -14.08 -1.87
CA GLN A 159 -3.20 -14.63 -2.96
C GLN A 159 -3.78 -14.30 -4.34
N ALA A 160 -5.11 -14.43 -4.50
CA ALA A 160 -5.80 -14.11 -5.76
C ALA A 160 -5.73 -12.62 -6.11
N MET A 161 -5.70 -11.73 -5.12
CA MET A 161 -5.47 -10.29 -5.32
C MET A 161 -4.00 -9.94 -5.58
N GLY A 162 -3.11 -10.92 -5.60
CA GLY A 162 -1.67 -10.70 -5.78
C GLY A 162 -0.98 -10.06 -4.58
N THR A 163 -1.60 -10.07 -3.39
CA THR A 163 -0.99 -9.59 -2.15
C THR A 163 -0.26 -10.76 -1.48
N PRO A 164 1.09 -10.79 -1.46
CA PRO A 164 1.82 -11.86 -0.79
C PRO A 164 1.65 -11.76 0.74
N PRO A 165 1.55 -12.89 1.48
CA PRO A 165 1.65 -12.88 2.93
C PRO A 165 3.10 -12.57 3.33
N GLY A 166 3.34 -11.36 3.83
CA GLY A 166 4.59 -10.99 4.49
C GLY A 166 5.73 -10.58 3.55
N ASN A 167 5.83 -9.27 3.28
CA ASN A 167 7.14 -8.65 3.03
C ASN A 167 7.74 -8.22 4.38
N GLY A 168 8.03 -9.22 5.22
CA GLY A 168 9.09 -9.12 6.20
C GLY A 168 10.29 -9.86 5.64
N GLU A 169 11.38 -9.13 5.37
CA GLU A 169 12.75 -9.65 5.16
C GLU A 169 12.97 -10.30 3.76
N GLN A 170 14.02 -10.05 2.97
CA GLN A 170 15.42 -9.71 3.21
C GLN A 170 16.04 -9.17 1.91
N THR A 171 16.42 -7.88 1.85
CA THR A 171 17.58 -7.47 1.05
C THR A 171 18.81 -7.78 1.89
N ALA A 172 19.30 -9.00 1.78
CA ALA A 172 20.61 -9.40 2.26
C ALA A 172 21.23 -10.33 1.22
N GLN A 173 22.02 -9.73 0.32
CA GLN A 173 23.40 -10.10 -0.01
C GLN A 173 23.90 -9.23 -1.17
#